data_AF-A0A518K298-F1
#
_entry.id   AF-A0A518K298-F1
#
_cell.length_a   1.000
_cell.length_b   1.000
_cell.length_c   1.000
_cell.angle_alpha   90.00
_cell.angle_beta   90.00
_cell.angle_gamma   90.00
#
_symmetry.space_group_name_H-M   'P 1'
#
loop_
_entity.id
_entity.type
_entity.pdbx_description
1 polymer ?
#
loop_
_entity_poly.entity_id
_entity_poly.type
_entity_poly.pdbx_seq_one_letter_code
_entity_poly.pdbx_strand_id
1 'polypeptide(L)'
;MTDQKANTPKQTTKYSITAAHRITGKSRTTIQKHIKKGKLSYTEDDDGNKVIDASELMRVYGDECDFSREEGDDAPEEVADVSGSVRTELHTLREKLNTLAEERRRERDQLQAQIDHLQETLKLAQEGSNRALLLLENRSGGGEWREAIAKLEKQLEDREDKAITKAKEETRREFLSKPWWRLLRG
;
A
#
# COMPACT_ATOMS: atom_id res chain seq x y z
N MET A 1 65.89 -27.76 58.12
CA MET A 1 64.47 -27.48 57.80
C MET A 1 64.37 -27.13 56.33
N THR A 2 63.88 -28.07 55.54
CA THR A 2 63.69 -27.95 54.09
C THR A 2 62.21 -27.72 53.81
N ASP A 3 61.83 -26.50 53.45
CA ASP A 3 60.55 -26.23 52.81
C ASP A 3 60.73 -26.37 51.30
N GLN A 4 60.50 -27.57 50.76
CA GLN A 4 60.23 -27.76 49.34
C GLN A 4 58.72 -27.62 49.14
N LYS A 5 58.29 -26.42 48.70
CA LYS A 5 56.93 -26.20 48.20
C LYS A 5 56.72 -27.11 46.99
N ALA A 6 55.81 -28.08 47.15
CA ALA A 6 55.34 -28.95 46.09
C ALA A 6 54.71 -28.11 44.96
N ASN A 7 55.34 -28.15 43.79
CA ASN A 7 54.79 -27.59 42.56
C ASN A 7 53.78 -28.59 42.00
N THR A 8 52.51 -28.46 42.38
CA THR A 8 51.42 -29.24 41.79
C THR A 8 51.27 -28.85 40.33
N PRO A 9 51.36 -29.79 39.34
CA PRO A 9 51.11 -29.43 37.96
C PRO A 9 49.66 -28.94 37.84
N LYS A 10 49.49 -27.66 37.53
CA LYS A 10 48.21 -27.05 37.19
C LYS A 10 47.64 -27.87 36.03
N GLN A 11 46.51 -28.52 36.24
CA GLN A 11 45.82 -29.27 35.17
C GLN A 11 45.43 -28.26 34.08
N THR A 12 46.22 -28.18 33.02
CA THR A 12 45.98 -27.30 31.88
C THR A 12 45.23 -28.09 30.82
N THR A 13 43.96 -27.76 30.59
CA THR A 13 43.22 -28.34 29.47
C THR A 13 43.82 -27.80 28.17
N LYS A 14 44.32 -28.71 27.30
CA LYS A 14 45.02 -28.38 26.06
C LYS A 14 44.20 -28.80 24.85
N TYR A 15 44.19 -27.96 23.82
CA TYR A 15 43.40 -28.14 22.61
C TYR A 15 44.29 -28.14 21.37
N SER A 16 44.01 -29.05 20.42
CA SER A 16 44.64 -29.02 19.10
C SER A 16 44.23 -27.77 18.31
N ILE A 17 44.94 -27.45 17.22
CA ILE A 17 44.55 -26.33 16.34
C ILE A 17 43.13 -26.54 15.78
N THR A 18 42.73 -27.79 15.54
CA THR A 18 41.39 -28.13 15.08
C THR A 18 40.34 -27.86 16.15
N ALA A 19 40.58 -28.29 17.38
CA ALA A 19 39.70 -27.98 18.51
C ALA A 19 39.62 -26.47 18.76
N ALA A 20 40.75 -25.76 18.75
CA ALA A 20 40.80 -24.31 18.90
C ALA A 20 40.02 -23.56 17.83
N HIS A 21 39.99 -24.06 16.58
CA HIS A 21 39.15 -23.52 15.51
C HIS A 21 37.66 -23.60 15.85
N ARG A 22 37.21 -24.73 16.37
CA ARG A 22 35.80 -24.93 16.77
C ARG A 22 35.43 -24.07 17.98
N ILE A 23 36.31 -24.06 18.98
CA ILE A 23 36.12 -23.30 20.22
C ILE A 23 36.03 -21.80 19.95
N THR A 24 36.90 -21.25 19.11
CA THR A 24 36.99 -19.79 18.89
C THR A 24 36.18 -19.29 17.70
N GLY A 25 35.69 -20.19 16.84
CA GLY A 25 35.08 -19.86 15.55
C GLY A 25 36.04 -19.21 14.53
N LYS A 26 37.34 -19.05 14.83
CA LYS A 26 38.34 -18.50 13.90
C LYS A 26 38.89 -19.59 13.00
N SER A 27 39.13 -19.30 11.72
CA SER A 27 39.70 -20.29 10.80
C SER A 27 41.04 -20.87 11.30
N ARG A 28 41.32 -22.15 11.00
CA ARG A 28 42.60 -22.82 11.32
C ARG A 28 43.81 -21.98 10.84
N THR A 29 43.70 -21.36 9.66
CA THR A 29 44.73 -20.45 9.10
C THR A 29 44.94 -19.19 9.93
N THR A 30 43.88 -18.62 10.50
CA THR A 30 43.97 -17.45 11.39
C THR A 30 44.66 -17.81 12.70
N ILE A 31 44.32 -18.97 13.29
CA ILE A 31 44.96 -19.46 14.51
C ILE A 31 46.45 -19.70 14.27
N GLN A 32 46.83 -20.37 13.17
CA GLN A 32 48.23 -20.54 12.80
C GLN A 32 48.97 -19.21 12.59
N LYS A 33 48.32 -18.21 11.97
CA LYS A 33 48.89 -16.86 11.84
C LYS A 33 49.11 -16.20 13.20
N HIS A 34 48.17 -16.35 14.14
CA HIS A 34 48.31 -15.80 15.49
C HIS A 34 49.44 -16.47 16.27
N ILE A 35 49.64 -17.78 16.10
CA ILE A 35 50.80 -18.49 16.64
C ILE A 35 52.10 -17.94 16.04
N LYS A 36 52.19 -17.85 14.71
CA LYS A 36 53.39 -17.34 14.01
C LYS A 36 53.74 -15.90 14.39
N LYS A 37 52.73 -15.08 14.69
CA LYS A 37 52.89 -13.68 15.13
C LYS A 37 53.20 -13.56 16.64
N GLY A 38 53.24 -14.66 17.39
CA GLY A 38 53.44 -14.65 18.84
C GLY A 38 52.24 -14.12 19.64
N LYS A 39 51.07 -13.97 19.02
CA LYS A 39 49.84 -13.54 19.72
C LYS A 39 49.31 -14.65 20.63
N LEU A 40 49.43 -15.90 20.20
CA LEU A 40 48.96 -17.09 20.88
C LEU A 40 50.13 -18.02 21.17
N SER A 41 50.29 -18.42 22.43
CA SER A 41 51.30 -19.40 22.82
C SER A 41 50.81 -20.83 22.55
N TYR A 42 51.75 -21.73 22.25
CA TYR A 42 51.48 -23.15 22.05
C TYR A 42 52.55 -23.97 22.78
N THR A 43 52.21 -25.21 23.11
CA THR A 43 53.15 -26.25 23.49
C THR A 43 53.07 -27.38 22.47
N GLU A 44 54.06 -28.25 22.45
CA GLU A 44 54.01 -29.49 21.66
C GLU A 44 53.55 -30.63 22.58
N ASP A 45 52.73 -31.53 22.06
CA ASP A 45 52.37 -32.78 22.74
C ASP A 45 53.47 -33.85 22.56
N ASP A 46 53.27 -35.04 23.13
CA ASP A 46 54.24 -36.13 23.08
C ASP A 46 54.49 -36.64 21.64
N ASP A 47 53.57 -36.34 20.71
CA ASP A 47 53.65 -36.67 19.28
C ASP A 47 54.23 -35.51 18.44
N GLY A 48 54.61 -34.39 19.07
CA GLY A 48 55.16 -33.20 18.40
C GLY A 48 54.11 -32.29 17.75
N ASN A 49 52.82 -32.50 18.01
CA ASN A 49 51.75 -31.65 17.49
C ASN A 49 51.56 -30.40 18.35
N LYS A 50 51.20 -29.29 17.70
CA LYS A 50 50.96 -28.01 18.40
C LYS A 50 49.61 -28.03 19.11
N VAL A 51 49.65 -27.86 20.42
CA VAL A 51 48.48 -27.75 21.30
C VAL A 51 48.50 -26.41 22.05
N ILE A 52 47.32 -25.85 22.28
CA ILE A 52 47.10 -24.53 22.88
C ILE A 52 46.33 -24.70 24.19
N ASP A 53 46.75 -24.02 25.24
CA ASP A 53 46.05 -24.04 26.54
C ASP A 53 44.70 -23.30 26.45
N ALA A 54 43.68 -23.80 27.15
CA ALA A 54 42.40 -23.12 27.34
C ALA A 54 42.56 -21.67 27.80
N SER A 55 43.51 -21.42 28.72
CA SER A 55 43.85 -20.11 29.26
C SER A 55 44.37 -19.18 28.18
N GLU A 56 45.16 -19.69 27.23
CA GLU A 56 45.68 -18.92 26.11
C GLU A 56 44.58 -18.56 25.10
N LEU A 57 43.66 -19.49 24.83
CA LEU A 57 42.49 -19.20 24.00
C LEU A 57 41.62 -18.11 24.64
N MET A 58 41.29 -18.24 25.93
CA MET A 58 40.52 -17.23 26.66
C MET A 58 41.23 -15.88 26.72
N ARG A 59 42.55 -15.85 26.93
CA ARG A 59 43.32 -14.60 26.97
C ARG A 59 43.27 -13.84 25.65
N VAL A 60 43.26 -14.56 24.53
CA VAL A 60 43.37 -13.96 23.18
C VAL A 60 42.01 -13.65 22.55
N TYR A 61 41.01 -14.50 22.77
CA TYR A 61 39.71 -14.43 22.11
C TYR A 61 38.54 -14.16 23.06
N GLY A 62 38.72 -14.31 24.38
CA GLY A 62 37.73 -13.93 25.39
C GLY A 62 36.38 -14.61 25.19
N ASP A 63 35.33 -13.80 25.15
CA ASP A 63 33.93 -14.25 25.06
C ASP A 63 33.59 -14.98 23.75
N GLU A 64 34.48 -14.95 22.74
CA GLU A 64 34.32 -15.71 21.50
C GLU A 64 34.62 -17.22 21.68
N CYS A 65 35.17 -17.62 22.84
CA CYS A 65 35.47 -19.02 23.14
C CYS A 65 34.24 -19.77 23.67
N ASP A 66 33.79 -20.78 22.93
CA ASP A 66 32.79 -21.74 23.34
C ASP A 66 33.40 -23.15 23.41
N PHE A 67 33.83 -23.55 24.61
CA PHE A 67 34.46 -24.85 24.85
C PHE A 67 33.52 -26.06 24.69
N SER A 68 32.20 -25.84 24.64
CA SER A 68 31.24 -26.93 24.36
C SER A 68 31.34 -27.45 22.91
N ARG A 69 32.00 -26.69 22.02
CA ARG A 69 32.13 -27.00 20.59
C ARG A 69 33.38 -27.81 20.23
N GLU A 70 34.21 -28.19 21.20
CA GLU A 70 35.43 -28.97 20.94
C GLU A 70 35.17 -30.24 20.10
N GLU A 71 34.13 -31.00 20.46
CA GLU A 71 33.77 -32.28 19.85
C GLU A 71 32.81 -32.16 18.65
N GLY A 72 32.48 -30.94 18.21
CA GLY A 72 31.53 -30.71 17.12
C GLY A 72 31.96 -31.33 15.79
N ASP A 73 31.01 -31.97 15.10
CA ASP A 73 31.17 -32.69 13.83
C ASP A 73 32.06 -31.95 12.82
N ASP A 74 33.00 -32.68 12.23
CA ASP A 74 33.77 -32.24 11.06
C ASP A 74 32.82 -32.15 9.85
N ALA A 75 32.28 -30.97 9.58
CA ALA A 75 31.77 -30.61 8.26
C ALA A 75 32.89 -29.91 7.46
N PRO A 76 33.48 -30.53 6.43
CA PRO A 76 34.51 -29.92 5.60
C PRO A 76 33.91 -28.97 4.55
N GLU A 77 34.50 -27.79 4.38
CA GLU A 77 34.56 -27.05 3.10
C GLU A 77 33.25 -26.79 2.30
N GLU A 78 32.24 -26.13 2.89
CA GLU A 78 31.07 -25.64 2.11
C GLU A 78 31.10 -24.14 1.76
N VAL A 79 32.17 -23.41 2.07
CA VAL A 79 32.17 -21.94 1.93
C VAL A 79 32.20 -21.46 0.46
N ALA A 80 32.65 -22.30 -0.47
CA ALA A 80 32.71 -21.96 -1.90
C ALA A 80 31.41 -22.28 -2.65
N ASP A 81 30.76 -23.42 -2.34
CA ASP A 81 29.54 -23.87 -3.00
C ASP A 81 28.30 -23.10 -2.52
N VAL A 82 28.23 -22.81 -1.21
CA VAL A 82 27.19 -21.93 -0.64
C VAL A 82 27.26 -20.53 -1.25
N SER A 83 28.46 -20.00 -1.54
CA SER A 83 28.56 -18.69 -2.20
C SER A 83 28.08 -18.71 -3.66
N GLY A 84 28.16 -19.84 -4.35
CA GLY A 84 27.64 -20.01 -5.71
C GLY A 84 26.11 -20.09 -5.71
N SER A 85 25.57 -20.95 -4.84
CA SER A 85 24.11 -21.11 -4.64
C SER A 85 23.44 -19.82 -4.18
N VAL A 86 24.02 -19.11 -3.21
CA VAL A 86 23.47 -17.82 -2.75
C VAL A 86 23.51 -16.76 -3.86
N ARG A 87 24.50 -16.79 -4.76
CA ARG A 87 24.57 -15.85 -5.90
C ARG A 87 23.52 -16.15 -6.96
N THR A 88 23.27 -17.43 -7.26
CA THR A 88 22.21 -17.82 -8.21
C THR A 88 20.83 -17.52 -7.63
N GLU A 89 20.60 -17.79 -6.34
CA GLU A 89 19.37 -17.41 -5.64
C GLU A 89 19.17 -15.89 -5.67
N LEU A 90 20.19 -15.08 -5.35
CA LEU A 90 20.10 -13.62 -5.45
C LEU A 90 19.80 -13.14 -6.87
N HIS A 91 20.36 -13.78 -7.89
CA HIS A 91 20.07 -13.44 -9.28
C HIS A 91 18.60 -13.75 -9.63
N THR A 92 18.12 -14.96 -9.32
CA THR A 92 16.73 -15.34 -9.57
C THR A 92 15.74 -14.48 -8.81
N LEU A 93 16.07 -14.07 -7.57
CA LEU A 93 15.22 -13.21 -6.76
C LEU A 93 15.17 -11.78 -7.32
N ARG A 94 16.30 -11.25 -7.82
CA ARG A 94 16.34 -9.96 -8.52
C ARG A 94 15.52 -9.98 -9.80
N GLU A 95 15.60 -11.07 -10.55
CA GLU A 95 14.82 -11.23 -11.78
C GLU A 95 13.32 -11.25 -11.47
N LYS A 96 12.89 -12.03 -10.47
CA LYS A 96 11.50 -12.04 -9.99
C LYS A 96 11.03 -10.68 -9.48
N LEU A 97 11.88 -9.94 -8.78
CA LEU A 97 11.56 -8.57 -8.34
C LEU A 97 11.39 -7.63 -9.54
N ASN A 98 12.23 -7.77 -10.56
CA ASN A 98 12.13 -6.97 -11.77
C ASN A 98 10.86 -7.28 -12.55
N THR A 99 10.50 -8.57 -12.69
CA THR A 99 9.25 -8.95 -13.36
C THR A 99 8.04 -8.43 -12.61
N LEU A 100 8.01 -8.56 -11.28
CA LEU A 100 6.94 -8.02 -10.44
C LEU A 100 6.85 -6.49 -10.49
N ALA A 101 7.99 -5.80 -10.55
CA ALA A 101 8.03 -4.35 -10.68
C ALA A 101 7.44 -3.89 -12.02
N GLU A 102 7.77 -4.58 -13.11
CA GLU A 102 7.22 -4.31 -14.44
C GLU A 102 5.72 -4.63 -14.53
N GLU A 103 5.26 -5.73 -13.94
CA GLU A 103 3.83 -6.05 -13.85
C GLU A 103 3.07 -4.96 -13.08
N ARG A 104 3.55 -4.59 -11.89
CA ARG A 104 2.96 -3.50 -11.10
C ARG A 104 2.94 -2.19 -11.86
N ARG A 105 3.99 -1.89 -12.62
CA ARG A 105 4.05 -0.67 -13.44
C ARG A 105 2.99 -0.69 -14.53
N ARG A 106 2.87 -1.79 -15.26
CA ARG A 106 1.82 -1.97 -16.28
C ARG A 106 0.42 -1.85 -15.70
N GLU A 107 0.16 -2.49 -14.56
CA GLU A 107 -1.13 -2.39 -13.86
C GLU A 107 -1.43 -0.94 -13.46
N ARG A 108 -0.44 -0.22 -12.90
CA ARG A 108 -0.60 1.19 -12.56
C ARG A 108 -0.90 2.05 -13.79
N ASP A 109 -0.18 1.84 -14.88
CA ASP A 109 -0.38 2.59 -16.13
C ASP A 109 -1.79 2.32 -16.71
N GLN A 110 -2.25 1.06 -16.67
CA GLN A 110 -3.60 0.70 -17.10
C GLN A 110 -4.70 1.32 -16.23
N LEU A 111 -4.54 1.25 -14.90
CA LEU A 111 -5.48 1.86 -13.96
C LEU A 111 -5.50 3.38 -14.09
N GLN A 112 -4.35 4.00 -14.30
CA GLN A 112 -4.27 5.45 -14.51
C GLN A 112 -4.99 5.84 -15.80
N ALA A 113 -4.77 5.13 -16.90
CA ALA A 113 -5.47 5.38 -18.16
C ALA A 113 -7.00 5.20 -18.02
N GLN A 114 -7.45 4.22 -17.24
CA GLN A 114 -8.88 4.04 -16.94
C GLN A 114 -9.43 5.19 -16.10
N ILE A 115 -8.70 5.64 -15.08
CA ILE A 115 -9.10 6.78 -14.25
C ILE A 115 -9.22 8.03 -15.12
N ASP A 116 -8.24 8.32 -15.97
CA ASP A 116 -8.25 9.48 -16.85
C ASP A 116 -9.45 9.45 -17.80
N HIS A 117 -9.73 8.29 -18.40
CA HIS A 117 -10.90 8.10 -19.26
C HIS A 117 -12.23 8.29 -18.51
N LEU A 118 -12.34 7.74 -17.29
CA LEU A 118 -13.53 7.90 -16.45
C LEU A 118 -13.73 9.35 -16.01
N GLN A 119 -12.64 10.07 -15.72
CA GLN A 119 -12.70 11.50 -15.40
C GLN A 119 -13.15 12.33 -16.60
N GLU A 120 -12.65 12.04 -17.79
CA GLU A 120 -13.04 12.73 -19.02
C GLU A 120 -14.51 12.48 -19.38
N THR A 121 -14.97 11.23 -19.31
CA THR A 121 -16.38 10.88 -19.56
C THR A 121 -17.33 11.50 -18.55
N LEU A 122 -16.95 11.53 -17.27
CA LEU A 122 -17.72 12.22 -16.22
C LEU A 122 -17.80 13.72 -16.47
N LYS A 123 -16.69 14.36 -16.86
CA LYS A 123 -16.66 15.78 -17.22
C LYS A 123 -17.58 16.07 -18.41
N LEU A 124 -17.51 15.28 -19.47
CA LEU A 124 -18.38 15.42 -20.64
C LEU A 124 -19.86 15.25 -20.28
N ALA A 125 -20.18 14.28 -19.41
CA ALA A 125 -21.54 14.08 -18.93
C ALA A 125 -22.05 15.27 -18.10
N GLN A 126 -21.21 15.82 -17.21
CA GLN A 126 -21.53 17.03 -16.44
C GLN A 126 -21.76 18.23 -17.34
N GLU A 127 -20.88 18.45 -18.34
CA GLU A 127 -21.07 19.51 -19.33
C GLU A 127 -22.37 19.32 -20.13
N GLY A 128 -22.69 18.09 -20.54
CA GLY A 128 -23.94 17.76 -21.21
C GLY A 128 -25.16 18.08 -20.34
N SER A 129 -25.11 17.72 -19.05
CA SER A 129 -26.17 18.02 -18.08
C SER A 129 -26.33 19.53 -17.87
N ASN A 130 -25.23 20.26 -17.70
CA ASN A 130 -25.26 21.72 -17.55
C ASN A 130 -25.83 22.41 -18.78
N ARG A 131 -25.43 21.98 -19.99
CA ARG A 131 -26.01 22.49 -21.25
C ARG A 131 -27.51 22.19 -21.32
N ALA A 132 -27.93 20.99 -20.96
CA ALA A 132 -29.35 20.63 -20.93
C ALA A 132 -30.13 21.50 -19.94
N LEU A 133 -29.57 21.77 -18.75
CA LEU A 133 -30.17 22.64 -17.75
C LEU A 133 -30.31 24.08 -18.28
N LEU A 134 -29.28 24.64 -18.91
CA LEU A 134 -29.34 25.97 -19.52
C LEU A 134 -30.40 26.06 -20.62
N LEU A 135 -30.53 25.01 -21.45
CA LEU A 135 -31.58 24.95 -22.48
C LEU A 135 -32.97 24.83 -21.87
N LEU A 136 -33.11 24.06 -20.79
CA LEU A 136 -34.35 23.95 -20.02
C LEU A 136 -34.72 25.28 -19.38
N GLU A 137 -33.77 25.97 -18.75
CA GLU A 137 -33.98 27.28 -18.15
C GLU A 137 -34.34 28.34 -19.20
N ASN A 138 -33.66 28.34 -20.34
CA ASN A 138 -33.94 29.26 -21.45
C ASN A 138 -35.34 28.99 -22.05
N ARG A 139 -35.71 27.71 -22.25
CA ARG A 139 -37.03 27.30 -22.76
C ARG A 139 -38.14 27.42 -21.72
N SER A 140 -37.83 27.25 -20.44
CA SER A 140 -38.72 27.55 -19.33
C SER A 140 -38.63 29.01 -18.92
N GLY A 141 -37.98 29.86 -19.73
CA GLY A 141 -37.98 31.31 -19.59
C GLY A 141 -39.43 31.74 -19.51
N GLY A 142 -39.90 31.93 -18.29
CA GLY A 142 -41.32 31.91 -17.96
C GLY A 142 -42.09 33.09 -18.56
N GLY A 143 -41.47 33.95 -19.38
CA GLY A 143 -42.13 35.02 -20.10
C GLY A 143 -43.17 34.49 -21.08
N GLU A 144 -42.82 33.56 -21.98
CA GLU A 144 -43.74 33.08 -23.02
C GLU A 144 -44.96 32.35 -22.41
N TRP A 145 -44.73 31.51 -21.39
CA TRP A 145 -45.80 30.82 -20.69
C TRP A 145 -46.65 31.76 -19.81
N ARG A 146 -46.05 32.78 -19.18
CA ARG A 146 -46.82 33.80 -18.42
C ARG A 146 -47.67 34.66 -19.34
N GLU A 147 -47.15 35.08 -20.49
CA GLU A 147 -47.92 35.83 -21.50
C GLU A 147 -49.07 34.99 -22.07
N ALA A 148 -48.84 33.70 -22.32
CA ALA A 148 -49.89 32.79 -22.75
C ALA A 148 -50.98 32.62 -21.70
N ILE A 149 -50.62 32.48 -20.41
CA ILE A 149 -51.58 32.37 -19.30
C ILE A 149 -52.39 33.67 -19.16
N ALA A 150 -51.74 34.84 -19.14
CA ALA A 150 -52.44 36.13 -19.04
C ALA A 150 -53.40 36.38 -20.21
N LYS A 151 -53.02 35.95 -21.43
CA LYS A 151 -53.90 36.02 -22.60
C LYS A 151 -55.11 35.09 -22.48
N LEU A 152 -54.92 33.89 -21.94
CA LEU A 152 -56.02 32.95 -21.68
C LEU A 152 -56.97 33.48 -20.60
N GLU A 153 -56.45 34.05 -19.52
CA GLU A 153 -57.25 34.70 -18.46
C GLU A 153 -58.13 35.80 -19.04
N LYS A 154 -57.55 36.71 -19.84
CA LYS A 154 -58.30 37.79 -20.49
C LYS A 154 -59.38 37.26 -21.44
N GLN A 155 -59.09 36.20 -22.20
CA GLN A 155 -60.07 35.57 -23.07
C GLN A 155 -61.21 34.89 -22.30
N LEU A 156 -60.93 34.38 -21.09
CA LEU A 156 -61.93 33.80 -20.21
C LEU A 156 -62.85 34.90 -19.67
N GLU A 157 -62.28 36.00 -19.17
CA GLU A 157 -63.01 37.17 -18.68
C GLU A 157 -63.92 37.77 -19.76
N ASP A 158 -63.38 37.98 -20.97
CA ASP A 158 -64.16 38.46 -22.13
C ASP A 158 -65.33 37.51 -22.48
N ARG A 159 -65.15 36.19 -22.30
CA ARG A 159 -66.18 35.18 -22.57
C ARG A 159 -67.22 35.14 -21.47
N GLU A 160 -66.81 35.24 -20.21
CA GLU A 160 -67.69 35.31 -19.05
C GLU A 160 -68.55 36.56 -19.11
N ASP A 161 -67.98 37.72 -19.41
CA ASP A 161 -68.71 38.97 -19.58
C ASP A 161 -69.72 38.90 -20.74
N LYS A 162 -69.33 38.31 -21.87
CA LYS A 162 -70.25 38.08 -23.00
C LYS A 162 -71.37 37.12 -22.62
N ALA A 163 -71.08 36.07 -21.87
CA ALA A 163 -72.09 35.13 -21.40
C ALA A 163 -73.06 35.81 -20.42
N ILE A 164 -72.54 36.61 -19.49
CA ILE A 164 -73.33 37.37 -18.51
C ILE A 164 -74.21 38.41 -19.21
N THR A 165 -73.65 39.18 -20.15
CA THR A 165 -74.42 40.19 -20.90
C THR A 165 -75.50 39.54 -21.76
N LYS A 166 -75.19 38.44 -22.45
CA LYS A 166 -76.16 37.66 -23.22
C LYS A 166 -77.27 37.09 -22.32
N ALA A 167 -76.94 36.51 -21.18
CA ALA A 167 -77.92 36.01 -20.21
C ALA A 167 -78.80 37.13 -19.64
N LYS A 168 -78.22 38.31 -19.36
CA LYS A 168 -78.97 39.51 -18.96
C LYS A 168 -79.92 40.00 -20.06
N GLU A 169 -79.49 39.96 -21.32
CA GLU A 169 -80.34 40.33 -22.45
C GLU A 169 -81.47 39.33 -22.68
N GLU A 170 -81.19 38.03 -22.59
CA GLU A 170 -82.18 36.96 -22.72
C GLU A 170 -83.23 37.06 -21.61
N THR A 171 -82.80 37.15 -20.35
CA THR A 171 -83.71 37.35 -19.20
C THR A 171 -84.51 38.66 -19.33
N ARG A 172 -83.89 39.75 -19.80
CA ARG A 172 -84.60 41.01 -20.08
C ARG A 172 -85.62 40.86 -21.21
N ARG A 173 -85.30 40.14 -22.29
CA ARG A 173 -86.25 39.86 -23.38
C ARG A 173 -87.41 38.99 -22.92
N GLU A 174 -87.14 37.95 -22.14
CA GLU A 174 -88.17 37.10 -21.52
C GLU A 174 -89.07 37.89 -20.57
N PHE A 175 -88.50 38.80 -19.78
CA PHE A 175 -89.27 39.68 -18.91
C PHE A 175 -90.18 40.62 -19.70
N LEU A 176 -89.67 41.24 -20.76
CA LEU A 176 -90.42 42.15 -21.65
C LEU A 176 -91.48 41.42 -22.51
N SER A 177 -91.32 40.12 -22.76
CA SER A 177 -92.29 39.34 -23.52
C SER A 177 -93.52 38.93 -22.69
N LYS A 178 -93.45 39.03 -21.34
CA LYS A 178 -94.56 38.62 -20.47
C LYS A 178 -95.79 39.54 -20.65
N PRO A 179 -97.02 38.99 -20.69
CA PRO A 179 -98.24 39.78 -20.92
C PRO A 179 -98.47 40.88 -19.87
N TRP A 180 -98.20 40.58 -18.60
CA TRP A 180 -98.40 41.51 -17.48
C TRP A 180 -97.50 42.75 -17.53
N TRP A 181 -96.35 42.68 -18.20
CA TRP A 181 -95.46 43.83 -18.33
C TRP A 181 -96.07 44.91 -19.23
N ARG A 182 -96.80 44.51 -20.28
CA ARG A 182 -97.49 45.45 -21.19
C ARG A 182 -98.65 46.16 -20.50
N LEU A 183 -99.29 45.50 -19.55
CA LEU A 183 -100.36 46.05 -18.71
C LEU A 183 -99.86 47.09 -17.69
N LEU A 184 -98.57 47.08 -17.32
CA LEU A 184 -97.99 48.05 -16.37
C LEU A 184 -97.61 49.40 -17.00
N ARG A 185 -97.67 49.54 -18.33
CA ARG A 185 -97.28 50.76 -19.07
C ARG A 185 -98.43 51.44 -19.83
N GLY A 186 -99.68 51.01 -19.61
CA GLY A 186 -100.90 51.67 -20.08
C GLY A 186 -101.73 52.14 -18.90
#